data_AF-A0A7J5YIG2-F1
#
_entry.id   AF-A0A7J5YIG2-F1
#
_cell.length_a   1.000
_cell.length_b   1.000
_cell.length_c   1.000
_cell.angle_alpha   90.00
_cell.angle_beta   90.00
_cell.angle_gamma   90.00
#
_symmetry.space_group_name_H-M   'P 1'
#
loop_
_entity.id
_entity.type
_entity.pdbx_description
1 polymer ?
#
loop_
_entity_poly.entity_id
_entity_poly.type
_entity_poly.pdbx_seq_one_letter_code
_entity_poly.pdbx_strand_id
1 'polypeptide(L)'
;MSPSIGKQLLKGSADPLNSAFHLTYNMVLNLLRVEEINPEYMLEKSFYQFQHYRALPGVVEKIEKYEAQYNSIEIPNEEGVVTYFKIRQQLAKLGKEIQEFTHKPKYCLPFLQPGRLVKVKNDDADFGWGVVVNFCKKSNVKSSTDSEPLYVVEVLVHCSKDSVKDAATEAAKPAAPGETGEMQVVPVMLHLLTSISSVRLYIPKDLRPFDNRQLMLKSIQEVQKRFPDGVPLLDPVDDMGIKDPALKKVIQKVEAFEHRMYSHPLHSDPNLEAVYSLCEKKAVIAADVRTAKRELKKARTVLQMDKLKCRKRVLRRLGFASPSDVIEMKGRVACEISSGDELLLTEMVFNGLFNDLTASEMPKLTETLAAPLRQMQECAKRIAKVSADAKLEVDEETYLNQFKPHLMDVVFAWANGATFAQICKMTDVFEGSIIRCMRRLEEVLRQMCSAAKAIGNTELENKFAEERV
;
A
#
# COMPACT_ATOMS: atom_id res chain seq x y z
N MET A 1 17.67 16.25 -9.53
CA MET A 1 17.45 15.08 -10.42
C MET A 1 18.79 14.58 -10.91
N SER A 2 19.03 13.27 -10.92
CA SER A 2 20.29 12.75 -11.46
C SER A 2 20.37 12.98 -12.99
N PRO A 3 21.57 13.14 -13.55
CA PRO A 3 21.75 13.23 -15.00
C PRO A 3 21.14 12.06 -15.78
N SER A 4 21.07 10.87 -15.17
CA SER A 4 20.41 9.70 -15.74
C SER A 4 18.89 9.87 -15.89
N ILE A 5 18.21 10.42 -14.87
CA ILE A 5 16.78 10.71 -14.91
C ILE A 5 16.48 11.79 -15.95
N GLY A 6 17.29 12.86 -15.98
CA GLY A 6 17.14 13.92 -16.98
C GLY A 6 17.31 13.43 -18.42
N LYS A 7 18.28 12.53 -18.65
CA LYS A 7 18.48 11.89 -19.97
C LYS A 7 17.31 10.99 -20.35
N GLN A 8 16.75 10.22 -19.43
CA GLN A 8 15.58 9.38 -19.69
C GLN A 8 14.34 10.22 -19.98
N LEU A 9 14.16 11.36 -19.31
CA LEU A 9 13.01 12.23 -19.53
C LEU A 9 13.08 12.95 -20.90
N LEU A 10 14.27 13.40 -21.32
CA LEU A 10 14.45 14.17 -22.55
C LEU A 10 14.74 13.30 -23.80
N LYS A 11 15.40 12.16 -23.61
CA LYS A 11 15.86 11.27 -24.70
C LYS A 11 15.45 9.81 -24.50
N GLY A 12 14.54 9.53 -23.57
CA GLY A 12 14.02 8.17 -23.36
C GLY A 12 13.19 7.70 -24.55
N SER A 13 12.98 6.39 -24.60
CA SER A 13 12.01 5.78 -25.52
C SER A 13 10.59 6.16 -25.12
N ALA A 14 9.67 6.16 -26.10
CA ALA A 14 8.25 6.24 -25.81
C ALA A 14 7.78 5.08 -24.92
N ASP A 15 6.73 5.32 -24.15
CA ASP A 15 6.15 4.29 -23.29
C ASP A 15 5.51 3.18 -24.14
N PRO A 16 5.70 1.90 -23.77
CA PRO A 16 5.06 0.80 -24.45
C PRO A 16 3.54 0.83 -24.21
N LEU A 17 2.76 0.49 -25.25
CA LEU A 17 1.32 0.30 -25.13
C LEU A 17 1.03 -0.96 -24.30
N ASN A 18 0.81 -0.79 -22.99
CA ASN A 18 0.45 -1.87 -22.08
C ASN A 18 -1.07 -1.94 -21.90
N SER A 19 -1.63 -3.15 -21.94
CA SER A 19 -3.06 -3.35 -21.74
C SER A 19 -3.48 -3.04 -20.30
N ALA A 20 -4.54 -2.23 -20.14
CA ALA A 20 -5.20 -1.99 -18.86
C ALA A 20 -6.48 -2.82 -18.69
N PHE A 21 -6.59 -3.97 -19.39
CA PHE A 21 -7.78 -4.81 -19.34
C PHE A 21 -8.11 -5.25 -17.91
N HIS A 22 -9.36 -5.04 -17.50
CA HIS A 22 -9.86 -5.47 -16.20
C HIS A 22 -11.33 -5.92 -16.29
N LEU A 23 -11.70 -6.88 -15.44
CA LEU A 23 -13.07 -7.38 -15.36
C LEU A 23 -14.02 -6.36 -14.71
N THR A 24 -15.11 -6.01 -15.39
CA THR A 24 -16.28 -5.26 -14.86
C THR A 24 -17.50 -6.18 -14.77
N TYR A 25 -18.51 -5.87 -13.95
CA TYR A 25 -19.70 -6.73 -13.87
C TYR A 25 -20.55 -6.63 -15.13
N ASN A 26 -20.70 -5.42 -15.70
CA ASN A 26 -21.41 -5.19 -16.95
C ASN A 26 -20.83 -6.04 -18.10
N MET A 27 -19.48 -6.12 -18.21
CA MET A 27 -18.84 -6.97 -19.22
C MET A 27 -19.15 -8.45 -18.97
N VAL A 28 -19.05 -8.93 -17.73
CA VAL A 28 -19.32 -10.34 -17.41
C VAL A 28 -20.78 -10.68 -17.69
N LEU A 29 -21.73 -9.82 -17.30
CA LEU A 29 -23.15 -10.02 -17.56
C LEU A 29 -23.48 -10.01 -19.06
N ASN A 30 -22.91 -9.08 -19.83
CA ASN A 30 -23.09 -9.05 -21.28
C ASN A 30 -22.50 -10.31 -21.96
N LEU A 31 -21.38 -10.83 -21.47
CA LEU A 31 -20.80 -12.08 -21.98
C LEU A 31 -21.59 -13.32 -21.54
N LEU A 32 -22.29 -13.28 -20.41
CA LEU A 32 -23.24 -14.36 -20.03
C LEU A 32 -24.57 -14.28 -20.79
N ARG A 33 -24.88 -13.11 -21.37
CA ARG A 33 -26.12 -12.88 -22.16
C ARG A 33 -26.04 -13.46 -23.57
N VAL A 34 -24.84 -13.50 -24.16
CA VAL A 34 -24.62 -13.95 -25.54
C VAL A 34 -24.26 -15.44 -25.53
N GLU A 35 -25.03 -16.29 -26.22
CA GLU A 35 -24.87 -17.76 -26.14
C GLU A 35 -23.56 -18.28 -26.73
N GLU A 36 -23.01 -17.62 -27.75
CA GLU A 36 -21.84 -18.10 -28.50
C GLU A 36 -20.48 -17.77 -27.85
N ILE A 37 -20.46 -16.88 -26.85
CA ILE A 37 -19.23 -16.36 -26.24
C ILE A 37 -19.35 -16.47 -24.73
N ASN A 38 -18.27 -16.84 -24.03
CA ASN A 38 -18.21 -16.82 -22.58
C ASN A 38 -17.15 -15.83 -22.06
N PRO A 39 -17.27 -15.39 -20.78
CA PRO A 39 -16.26 -14.52 -20.16
C PRO A 39 -14.84 -15.09 -20.18
N GLU A 40 -14.70 -16.41 -20.09
CA GLU A 40 -13.43 -17.13 -20.14
C GLU A 40 -12.71 -16.94 -21.48
N TYR A 41 -13.43 -17.08 -22.60
CA TYR A 41 -12.91 -16.89 -23.95
C TYR A 41 -12.38 -15.46 -24.15
N MET A 42 -13.10 -14.46 -23.65
CA MET A 42 -12.66 -13.06 -23.72
C MET A 42 -11.35 -12.83 -22.94
N LEU A 43 -11.19 -13.47 -21.77
CA LEU A 43 -9.95 -13.39 -20.99
C LEU A 43 -8.76 -13.98 -21.75
N GLU A 44 -8.94 -15.15 -22.36
CA GLU A 44 -7.89 -15.83 -23.11
C GLU A 44 -7.45 -15.03 -24.35
N LYS A 45 -8.38 -14.32 -25.00
CA LYS A 45 -8.12 -13.48 -26.18
C LYS A 45 -7.76 -12.04 -25.85
N SER A 46 -7.70 -11.66 -24.58
CA SER A 46 -7.38 -10.29 -24.17
C SER A 46 -5.94 -9.89 -24.53
N PHE A 47 -5.73 -8.63 -24.91
CA PHE A 47 -4.38 -8.11 -25.19
C PHE A 47 -3.47 -8.20 -23.96
N TYR A 48 -4.04 -8.09 -22.75
CA TYR A 48 -3.34 -8.30 -21.50
C TYR A 48 -2.76 -9.72 -21.42
N GLN A 49 -3.58 -10.75 -21.68
CA GLN A 49 -3.10 -12.13 -21.69
C GLN A 49 -2.05 -12.37 -22.78
N PHE A 50 -2.22 -11.77 -23.96
CA PHE A 50 -1.26 -11.84 -25.05
C PHE A 50 0.11 -11.26 -24.67
N GLN A 51 0.15 -10.08 -24.05
CA GLN A 51 1.40 -9.45 -23.61
C GLN A 51 2.14 -10.30 -22.57
N HIS A 52 1.41 -10.87 -21.61
CA HIS A 52 1.98 -11.78 -20.60
C HIS A 52 2.55 -13.05 -21.24
N TYR A 53 1.85 -13.66 -22.20
CA TYR A 53 2.37 -14.81 -22.93
C TYR A 53 3.58 -14.47 -23.80
N ARG A 54 3.60 -13.31 -24.44
CA ARG A 54 4.75 -12.85 -25.24
C ARG A 54 5.98 -12.57 -24.39
N ALA A 55 5.82 -12.21 -23.12
CA ALA A 55 6.93 -12.01 -22.19
C ALA A 55 7.52 -13.32 -21.64
N LEU A 56 6.81 -14.46 -21.77
CA LEU A 56 7.23 -15.74 -21.21
C LEU A 56 8.61 -16.23 -21.67
N PRO A 57 8.97 -16.19 -22.98
CA PRO A 57 10.29 -16.62 -23.42
C PRO A 57 11.42 -15.85 -22.74
N GLY A 58 11.27 -14.52 -22.58
CA GLY A 58 12.26 -13.71 -21.87
C GLY A 58 12.39 -14.04 -20.38
N VAL A 59 11.32 -14.51 -19.73
CA VAL A 59 11.39 -15.02 -18.35
C VAL A 59 12.13 -16.36 -18.31
N VAL A 60 11.90 -17.25 -19.28
CA VAL A 60 12.61 -18.53 -19.40
C VAL A 60 14.11 -18.31 -19.63
N GLU A 61 14.48 -17.43 -20.56
CA GLU A 61 15.89 -17.06 -20.81
C GLU A 61 16.56 -16.48 -19.56
N LYS A 62 15.83 -15.65 -18.77
CA LYS A 62 16.34 -15.15 -17.48
C LYS A 62 16.59 -16.28 -16.49
N ILE A 63 15.68 -17.25 -16.39
CA ILE A 63 15.84 -18.42 -15.50
C ILE A 63 17.08 -19.20 -15.93
N GLU A 64 17.24 -19.51 -17.21
CA GLU A 64 18.40 -20.24 -17.74
C GLU A 64 19.71 -19.49 -17.45
N LYS A 65 19.72 -18.16 -17.64
CA LYS A 65 20.87 -17.32 -17.32
C LYS A 65 21.21 -17.35 -15.82
N TYR A 66 20.22 -17.22 -14.94
CA TYR A 66 20.46 -17.29 -13.50
C TYR A 66 20.86 -18.69 -13.04
N GLU A 67 20.32 -19.75 -13.63
CA GLU A 67 20.73 -21.13 -13.36
C GLU A 67 22.18 -21.39 -13.82
N ALA A 68 22.57 -20.88 -14.99
CA ALA A 68 23.96 -20.94 -15.45
C ALA A 68 24.91 -20.17 -14.50
N GLN A 69 24.52 -18.97 -14.05
CA GLN A 69 25.27 -18.20 -13.06
C GLN A 69 25.37 -18.94 -11.72
N TYR A 70 24.28 -19.54 -11.25
CA TYR A 70 24.25 -20.32 -10.02
C TYR A 70 25.19 -21.53 -10.09
N ASN A 71 25.18 -22.25 -11.21
CA ASN A 71 26.01 -23.43 -11.44
C ASN A 71 27.50 -23.08 -11.64
N SER A 72 27.81 -21.89 -12.17
CA SER A 72 29.20 -21.43 -12.31
C SER A 72 29.89 -21.09 -10.98
N ILE A 73 29.13 -20.92 -9.90
CA ILE A 73 29.69 -20.58 -8.58
C ILE A 73 30.01 -21.88 -7.83
N GLU A 74 31.27 -22.26 -7.87
CA GLU A 74 31.84 -23.35 -7.08
C GLU A 74 32.30 -22.82 -5.72
N ILE A 75 31.84 -23.45 -4.64
CA ILE A 75 32.18 -23.07 -3.26
C ILE A 75 32.95 -24.24 -2.63
N PRO A 76 34.21 -24.02 -2.18
CA PRO A 76 34.93 -25.02 -1.42
C PRO A 76 34.20 -25.36 -0.12
N ASN A 77 34.03 -26.66 0.18
CA ASN A 77 33.30 -27.12 1.36
C ASN A 77 31.89 -26.51 1.50
N GLU A 78 31.10 -26.54 0.42
CA GLU A 78 29.79 -25.89 0.32
C GLU A 78 28.87 -26.18 1.51
N GLU A 79 28.84 -27.42 2.01
CA GLU A 79 27.97 -27.82 3.12
C GLU A 79 28.29 -27.08 4.43
N GLY A 80 29.57 -26.96 4.78
CA GLY A 80 30.01 -26.23 5.97
C GLY A 80 29.72 -24.74 5.85
N VAL A 81 29.96 -24.17 4.66
CA VAL A 81 29.74 -22.74 4.39
C VAL A 81 28.27 -22.38 4.43
N VAL A 82 27.41 -23.19 3.80
CA VAL A 82 25.96 -23.01 3.81
C VAL A 82 25.43 -23.12 5.24
N THR A 83 25.97 -24.01 6.06
CA THR A 83 25.59 -24.14 7.47
C THR A 83 25.94 -22.89 8.26
N TYR A 84 27.17 -22.38 8.12
CA TYR A 84 27.61 -21.14 8.74
C TYR A 84 26.79 -19.92 8.27
N PHE A 85 26.51 -19.83 6.97
CA PHE A 85 25.68 -18.80 6.37
C PHE A 85 24.26 -18.81 6.94
N LYS A 86 23.65 -20.00 7.08
CA LYS A 86 22.33 -20.15 7.71
C LYS A 86 22.35 -19.70 9.18
N ILE A 87 23.43 -19.99 9.93
CA ILE A 87 23.58 -19.51 11.32
C ILE A 87 23.57 -17.98 11.36
N ARG A 88 24.38 -17.31 10.53
CA ARG A 88 24.41 -15.83 10.45
C ARG A 88 23.08 -15.24 10.01
N GLN A 89 22.38 -15.86 9.05
CA GLN A 89 21.03 -15.43 8.67
C GLN A 89 20.01 -15.56 9.81
N GLN A 90 20.06 -16.64 10.58
CA GLN A 90 19.19 -16.81 11.75
C GLN A 90 19.51 -15.79 12.84
N LEU A 91 20.79 -15.49 13.11
CA LEU A 91 21.19 -14.43 14.04
C LEU A 91 20.66 -13.06 13.58
N ALA A 92 20.81 -12.72 12.30
CA ALA A 92 20.28 -11.47 11.76
C ALA A 92 18.74 -11.39 11.89
N LYS A 93 18.04 -12.50 11.69
CA LYS A 93 16.58 -12.57 11.87
C LYS A 93 16.19 -12.41 13.34
N LEU A 94 16.83 -13.14 14.26
CA LEU A 94 16.58 -13.03 15.70
C LEU A 94 16.91 -11.63 16.22
N GLY A 95 17.96 -10.99 15.70
CA GLY A 95 18.29 -9.59 16.01
C GLY A 95 17.18 -8.62 15.62
N LYS A 96 16.54 -8.82 14.47
CA LYS A 96 15.34 -8.05 14.08
C LYS A 96 14.15 -8.35 15.00
N GLU A 97 13.95 -9.60 15.40
CA GLU A 97 12.91 -9.96 16.38
C GLU A 97 13.15 -9.24 17.72
N ILE A 98 14.40 -9.16 18.21
CA ILE A 98 14.74 -8.40 19.42
C ILE A 98 14.42 -6.90 19.24
N GLN A 99 14.76 -6.33 18.07
CA GLN A 99 14.44 -4.93 17.74
C GLN A 99 12.92 -4.65 17.79
N GLU A 100 12.09 -5.59 17.32
CA GLU A 100 10.63 -5.46 17.40
C GLU A 100 10.13 -5.37 18.85
N PHE A 101 10.77 -6.05 19.80
CA PHE A 101 10.44 -5.90 21.22
C PHE A 101 10.90 -4.56 21.77
N THR A 102 12.15 -4.15 21.49
CA THR A 102 12.72 -2.91 22.04
C THR A 102 12.02 -1.67 21.49
N HIS A 103 11.55 -1.68 20.24
CA HIS A 103 10.87 -0.54 19.60
C HIS A 103 9.42 -0.34 20.05
N LYS A 104 8.84 -1.26 20.84
CA LYS A 104 7.49 -1.04 21.39
C LYS A 104 7.48 0.23 22.23
N PRO A 105 6.54 1.18 22.01
CA PRO A 105 6.50 2.45 22.73
C PRO A 105 6.57 2.29 24.25
N LYS A 106 5.96 1.23 24.79
CA LYS A 106 6.00 0.91 26.22
C LYS A 106 7.43 0.81 26.80
N TYR A 107 8.39 0.33 26.02
CA TYR A 107 9.74 0.01 26.49
C TYR A 107 10.77 1.06 26.07
N CYS A 108 10.72 1.59 24.85
CA CYS A 108 11.71 2.56 24.38
C CYS A 108 11.48 3.99 24.86
N LEU A 109 10.23 4.45 25.02
CA LEU A 109 9.92 5.85 25.35
C LEU A 109 10.62 6.37 26.61
N PRO A 110 10.74 5.61 27.72
CA PRO A 110 11.48 6.05 28.91
C PRO A 110 12.95 6.39 28.67
N PHE A 111 13.55 5.80 27.63
CA PHE A 111 14.97 5.95 27.29
C PHE A 111 15.24 7.02 26.22
N LEU A 112 14.20 7.51 25.53
CA LEU A 112 14.27 8.60 24.54
C LEU A 112 14.40 9.98 25.21
N GLN A 113 15.37 10.08 26.11
CA GLN A 113 15.69 11.30 26.83
C GLN A 113 16.59 12.19 25.96
N PRO A 114 16.47 13.54 26.06
CA PRO A 114 17.41 14.44 25.41
C PRO A 114 18.85 14.06 25.76
N GLY A 115 19.69 13.95 24.73
CA GLY A 115 21.10 13.56 24.83
C GLY A 115 21.38 12.10 24.55
N ARG A 116 20.36 11.23 24.52
CA ARG A 116 20.54 9.80 24.26
C ARG A 116 21.07 9.57 22.85
N LEU A 117 22.07 8.70 22.71
CA LEU A 117 22.53 8.24 21.40
C LEU A 117 21.59 7.18 20.84
N VAL A 118 21.15 7.37 19.60
CA VAL A 118 20.29 6.45 18.86
C VAL A 118 20.81 6.25 17.45
N LYS A 119 20.66 5.05 16.89
CA LYS A 119 20.99 4.77 15.50
C LYS A 119 19.74 4.86 14.63
N VAL A 120 19.78 5.63 13.55
CA VAL A 120 18.63 5.86 12.66
C VAL A 120 18.88 5.26 11.28
N LYS A 121 17.94 4.45 10.79
CA LYS A 121 17.99 3.87 9.45
C LYS A 121 16.62 3.93 8.80
N ASN A 122 16.56 4.48 7.60
CA ASN A 122 15.35 4.54 6.78
C ASN A 122 15.56 3.74 5.49
N ASP A 123 15.04 2.52 5.44
CA ASP A 123 15.25 1.56 4.34
C ASP A 123 16.74 1.40 3.97
N ASP A 124 17.16 1.93 2.82
CA ASP A 124 18.53 1.86 2.32
C ASP A 124 19.42 3.01 2.85
N ALA A 125 18.84 4.04 3.46
CA ALA A 125 19.55 5.19 4.01
C ALA A 125 19.89 4.99 5.50
N ASP A 126 21.14 4.63 5.80
CA ASP A 126 21.67 4.59 7.17
C ASP A 126 22.23 5.97 7.54
N PHE A 127 21.59 6.65 8.49
CA PHE A 127 22.06 7.93 9.03
C PHE A 127 23.11 7.75 10.13
N GLY A 128 23.36 6.51 10.54
CA GLY A 128 24.28 6.20 11.61
C GLY A 128 23.77 6.70 12.96
N TRP A 129 24.71 7.10 13.80
CA TRP A 129 24.45 7.56 15.17
C TRP A 129 24.00 9.03 15.18
N GLY A 130 22.87 9.28 15.83
CA GLY A 130 22.32 10.60 16.11
C GLY A 130 22.00 10.78 17.59
N VAL A 131 21.58 11.98 17.95
CA VAL A 131 21.23 12.34 19.34
C VAL A 131 19.76 12.68 19.43
N VAL A 132 19.05 12.09 20.40
CA VAL A 132 17.65 12.44 20.68
C VAL A 132 17.60 13.87 21.21
N VAL A 133 16.77 14.70 20.57
CA VAL A 133 16.48 16.08 21.00
C VAL A 133 15.17 16.10 21.77
N ASN A 134 14.12 15.50 21.21
CA ASN A 134 12.78 15.48 21.79
C ASN A 134 11.96 14.30 21.21
N PHE A 135 10.80 14.02 21.77
CA PHE A 135 9.80 13.15 21.14
C PHE A 135 8.38 13.67 21.41
N CYS A 136 7.46 13.41 20.48
CA CYS A 136 6.07 13.79 20.61
C CYS A 136 5.12 12.66 20.17
N LYS A 137 3.96 12.62 20.82
CA LYS A 137 2.85 11.73 20.46
C LYS A 137 1.89 12.51 19.56
N LYS A 138 1.65 12.03 18.35
CA LYS A 138 0.71 12.61 17.39
C LYS A 138 -0.51 11.69 17.21
N SER A 139 -1.70 12.28 17.16
CA SER A 139 -2.92 11.57 16.77
C SER A 139 -2.92 11.33 15.26
N ASN A 140 -3.31 10.14 14.82
CA ASN A 140 -3.42 9.84 13.41
C ASN A 140 -4.70 10.51 12.85
N VAL A 141 -4.52 11.62 12.12
CA VAL A 141 -5.63 12.43 11.60
C VAL A 141 -6.29 11.78 10.37
N LYS A 142 -5.71 10.71 9.80
CA LYS A 142 -6.14 10.09 8.53
C LYS A 142 -6.87 8.75 8.66
N SER A 143 -7.07 8.20 9.85
CA SER A 143 -7.76 6.92 10.06
C SER A 143 -8.89 7.06 11.08
N SER A 144 -10.13 6.90 10.61
CA SER A 144 -11.36 6.92 11.40
C SER A 144 -11.64 5.55 12.03
N THR A 145 -10.80 5.09 12.96
CA THR A 145 -11.06 4.08 14.02
C THR A 145 -9.74 3.73 14.69
N ASP A 146 -9.70 3.79 16.02
CA ASP A 146 -8.76 3.14 16.97
C ASP A 146 -7.30 2.85 16.51
N SER A 147 -6.70 3.72 15.71
CA SER A 147 -5.32 3.55 15.28
C SER A 147 -4.35 3.86 16.41
N GLU A 148 -3.36 3.01 16.62
CA GLU A 148 -2.28 3.28 17.58
C GLU A 148 -1.67 4.68 17.33
N PRO A 149 -1.40 5.44 18.41
CA PRO A 149 -0.86 6.78 18.28
C PRO A 149 0.53 6.76 17.64
N LEU A 150 0.79 7.71 16.75
CA LEU A 150 2.08 7.84 16.07
C LEU A 150 3.08 8.53 17.01
N TYR A 151 4.24 7.90 17.21
CA TYR A 151 5.34 8.50 17.96
C TYR A 151 6.41 9.02 17.00
N VAL A 152 6.66 10.33 17.09
CA VAL A 152 7.68 11.02 16.29
C VAL A 152 8.80 11.47 17.22
N VAL A 153 10.02 11.07 16.90
CA VAL A 153 11.23 11.39 17.66
C VAL A 153 12.04 12.39 16.85
N GLU A 154 12.38 13.53 17.45
CA GLU A 154 13.27 14.52 16.86
C GLU A 154 14.71 14.12 17.16
N VAL A 155 15.45 13.73 16.12
CA VAL A 155 16.83 13.25 16.25
C VAL A 155 17.77 14.14 15.46
N LEU A 156 18.86 14.57 16.10
CA LEU A 156 19.96 15.28 15.45
C LEU A 156 20.86 14.25 14.75
N VAL A 157 20.83 14.25 13.41
CA VAL A 157 21.56 13.30 12.54
C VAL A 157 22.46 14.03 11.55
N HIS A 158 23.48 13.33 11.02
CA HIS A 158 24.42 13.89 10.04
C HIS A 158 23.90 13.73 8.61
N CYS A 159 23.47 14.84 8.00
CA CYS A 159 22.82 14.88 6.70
C CYS A 159 23.71 15.49 5.61
N SER A 160 23.42 15.15 4.35
CA SER A 160 24.07 15.78 3.19
C SER A 160 23.66 17.25 3.03
N LYS A 161 24.49 18.07 2.37
CA LYS A 161 24.19 19.50 2.15
C LYS A 161 22.92 19.74 1.33
N ASP A 162 22.56 18.80 0.46
CA ASP A 162 21.32 18.87 -0.33
C ASP A 162 20.06 18.72 0.52
N SER A 163 20.17 18.04 1.66
CA SER A 163 19.06 17.82 2.61
C SER A 163 18.69 19.07 3.40
N VAL A 164 19.58 20.08 3.45
CA VAL A 164 19.42 21.30 4.24
C VAL A 164 18.29 22.20 3.70
N LYS A 165 17.87 21.99 2.43
CA LYS A 165 16.85 22.82 1.77
C LYS A 165 15.42 22.44 2.10
N ASP A 166 15.17 21.24 2.63
CA ASP A 166 13.83 20.75 2.99
C ASP A 166 13.84 20.11 4.38
N ALA A 167 12.96 20.58 5.28
CA ALA A 167 12.86 20.07 6.65
C ALA A 167 11.99 18.80 6.76
N ALA A 168 11.47 18.28 5.65
CA ALA A 168 10.64 17.08 5.63
C ALA A 168 11.49 15.81 5.80
N THR A 169 11.02 14.86 6.62
CA THR A 169 11.66 13.56 6.88
C THR A 169 12.01 12.80 5.60
N GLU A 170 11.18 12.92 4.57
CA GLU A 170 11.35 12.24 3.28
C GLU A 170 12.47 12.84 2.41
N ALA A 171 12.84 14.10 2.67
CA ALA A 171 13.89 14.79 1.93
C ALA A 171 15.28 14.64 2.56
N ALA A 172 15.34 14.27 3.84
CA ALA A 172 16.59 14.08 4.56
C ALA A 172 17.37 12.88 4.01
N LYS A 173 18.65 13.07 3.70
CA LYS A 173 19.57 12.01 3.25
C LYS A 173 20.84 12.01 4.11
N PRO A 174 21.40 10.82 4.39
CA PRO A 174 22.66 10.72 5.10
C PRO A 174 23.80 11.30 4.25
N ALA A 175 24.80 11.88 4.90
CA ALA A 175 26.03 12.28 4.22
C ALA A 175 26.84 11.05 3.79
N ALA A 176 27.41 11.07 2.59
CA ALA A 176 28.25 9.96 2.13
C ALA A 176 29.56 9.86 2.94
N PRO A 177 30.22 8.68 2.99
CA PRO A 177 31.50 8.52 3.67
C PRO A 177 32.55 9.52 3.12
N GLY A 178 33.05 10.41 3.98
CA GLY A 178 34.03 11.44 3.61
C GLY A 178 33.44 12.74 3.04
N GLU A 179 32.11 12.82 2.85
CA GLU A 179 31.44 14.05 2.49
C GLU A 179 31.31 14.98 3.70
N THR A 180 31.56 16.28 3.50
CA THR A 180 31.24 17.30 4.52
C THR A 180 29.72 17.45 4.60
N GLY A 181 29.10 16.82 5.60
CA GLY A 181 27.69 16.99 5.90
C GLY A 181 27.42 18.06 6.97
N GLU A 182 26.16 18.19 7.35
CA GLU A 182 25.68 19.08 8.42
C GLU A 182 24.77 18.31 9.36
N MET A 183 24.87 18.59 10.67
CA MET A 183 23.96 18.02 11.65
C MET A 183 22.60 18.72 11.58
N GLN A 184 21.51 17.97 11.38
CA GLN A 184 20.16 18.49 11.25
C GLN A 184 19.20 17.75 12.18
N VAL A 185 18.24 18.49 12.77
CA VAL A 185 17.16 17.88 13.56
C VAL A 185 16.09 17.38 12.60
N VAL A 186 15.93 16.06 12.52
CA VAL A 186 14.97 15.41 11.63
C VAL A 186 13.92 14.70 12.48
N PRO A 187 12.62 14.96 12.26
CA PRO A 187 11.56 14.19 12.91
C PRO A 187 11.48 12.81 12.26
N VAL A 188 11.76 11.74 13.00
CA VAL A 188 11.72 10.34 12.52
C VAL A 188 10.64 9.56 13.23
N MET A 189 10.02 8.61 12.52
CA MET A 189 9.09 7.67 13.16
C MET A 189 9.84 6.69 14.05
N LEU A 190 9.20 6.27 15.14
CA LEU A 190 9.84 5.40 16.14
C LEU A 190 10.46 4.12 15.57
N HIS A 191 9.83 3.52 14.55
CA HIS A 191 10.30 2.28 13.93
C HIS A 191 11.58 2.43 13.08
N LEU A 192 12.00 3.68 12.80
CA LEU A 192 13.24 3.98 12.07
C LEU A 192 14.47 4.04 12.98
N LEU A 193 14.27 4.05 14.30
CA LEU A 193 15.35 3.80 15.25
C LEU A 193 15.75 2.33 15.12
N THR A 194 17.03 2.01 15.11
CA THR A 194 17.54 0.62 15.02
C THR A 194 18.25 0.17 16.28
N SER A 195 18.78 1.12 17.04
CA SER A 195 19.52 0.84 18.28
C SER A 195 19.45 2.05 19.20
N ILE A 196 19.35 1.79 20.51
CA ILE A 196 19.38 2.81 21.56
C ILE A 196 20.59 2.52 22.44
N SER A 197 21.46 3.51 22.61
CA SER A 197 22.68 3.38 23.40
C SER A 197 22.46 3.75 24.86
N SER A 198 23.27 3.19 25.77
CA SER A 198 23.33 3.62 27.17
C SER A 198 23.94 5.03 27.32
N VAL A 199 24.73 5.48 26.34
CA VAL A 199 25.44 6.77 26.36
C VAL A 199 24.47 7.95 26.24
N ARG A 200 24.72 8.98 27.06
CA ARG A 200 24.07 10.29 26.97
C ARG A 200 25.11 11.39 26.80
N LEU A 201 24.89 12.24 25.81
CA LEU A 201 25.68 13.43 25.56
C LEU A 201 24.99 14.66 26.17
N TYR A 202 25.81 15.61 26.59
CA TYR A 202 25.32 16.94 26.97
C TYR A 202 24.88 17.68 25.70
N ILE A 203 23.60 18.04 25.61
CA ILE A 203 23.07 18.84 24.49
C ILE A 203 23.01 20.31 24.88
N PRO A 204 23.51 21.23 24.03
CA PRO A 204 23.27 22.66 24.18
C PRO A 204 21.77 23.01 24.22
N LYS A 205 21.38 24.00 25.03
CA LYS A 205 19.95 24.42 25.12
C LYS A 205 19.37 24.94 23.80
N ASP A 206 20.20 25.46 22.91
CA ASP A 206 19.80 25.95 21.59
C ASP A 206 20.58 25.23 20.48
N LEU A 207 19.86 24.47 19.66
CA LEU A 207 20.40 23.76 18.50
C LEU A 207 20.11 24.48 17.17
N ARG A 208 19.56 25.71 17.18
CA ARG A 208 19.42 26.50 15.95
C ARG A 208 20.77 26.93 15.36
N PRO A 209 21.76 27.38 16.16
CA PRO A 209 23.07 27.75 15.65
C PRO A 209 23.82 26.57 15.03
N PHE A 210 24.46 26.80 13.88
CA PHE A 210 25.27 25.80 13.19
C PHE A 210 26.40 25.25 14.08
N ASP A 211 27.12 26.13 14.79
CA ASP A 211 28.27 25.75 15.61
C ASP A 211 27.88 24.78 16.75
N ASN A 212 26.72 24.98 17.36
CA ASN A 212 26.20 24.11 18.41
C ASN A 212 25.86 22.71 17.87
N ARG A 213 25.28 22.65 16.66
CA ARG A 213 24.99 21.38 15.97
C ARG A 213 26.28 20.67 15.57
N GLN A 214 27.28 21.40 15.09
CA GLN A 214 28.58 20.83 14.70
C GLN A 214 29.40 20.34 15.90
N LEU A 215 29.25 20.97 17.07
CA LEU A 215 29.85 20.49 18.31
C LEU A 215 29.34 19.08 18.66
N MET A 216 28.06 18.80 18.41
CA MET A 216 27.50 17.45 18.63
C MET A 216 28.10 16.40 17.71
N LEU A 217 28.41 16.73 16.45
CA LEU A 217 29.12 15.80 15.56
C LEU A 217 30.49 15.41 16.17
N LYS A 218 31.24 16.38 16.68
CA LYS A 218 32.54 16.12 17.34
C LYS A 218 32.38 15.24 18.58
N SER A 219 31.33 15.48 19.38
CA SER A 219 31.04 14.65 20.55
C SER A 219 30.68 13.20 20.18
N ILE A 220 29.90 12.99 19.12
CA ILE A 220 29.58 11.64 18.61
C ILE A 220 30.86 10.95 18.13
N GLN A 221 31.71 11.64 17.38
CA GLN A 221 32.99 11.10 16.90
C GLN A 221 33.94 10.75 18.05
N GLU A 222 33.97 11.56 19.11
CA GLU A 222 34.74 11.27 20.31
C GLU A 222 34.25 10.00 21.04
N VAL A 223 32.92 9.80 21.11
CA VAL A 223 32.36 8.53 21.63
C VAL A 223 32.78 7.36 20.76
N GLN A 224 32.68 7.47 19.44
CA GLN A 224 33.10 6.41 18.52
C GLN A 224 34.59 6.08 18.64
N LYS A 225 35.45 7.08 18.88
CA LYS A 225 36.89 6.87 19.14
C LYS A 225 37.15 6.16 20.47
N ARG A 226 36.37 6.46 21.51
CA ARG A 226 36.48 5.82 22.82
C ARG A 226 35.97 4.38 22.83
N PHE A 227 35.04 4.06 21.95
CA PHE A 227 34.45 2.74 21.81
C PHE A 227 34.69 2.17 20.39
N PRO A 228 35.93 1.78 20.06
CA PRO A 228 36.28 1.27 18.73
C PRO A 228 35.54 -0.03 18.38
N ASP A 229 35.21 -0.85 19.39
CA ASP A 229 34.47 -2.11 19.21
C ASP A 229 32.94 -1.90 19.06
N GLY A 230 32.46 -0.65 19.23
CA GLY A 230 31.05 -0.29 19.10
C GLY A 230 30.50 0.43 20.34
N VAL A 231 29.60 1.39 20.10
CA VAL A 231 28.95 2.16 21.16
C VAL A 231 28.06 1.22 21.99
N PRO A 232 28.13 1.25 23.35
CA PRO A 232 27.38 0.32 24.19
C PRO A 232 25.86 0.55 24.03
N LEU A 233 25.15 -0.55 23.82
CA LEU A 233 23.70 -0.59 23.66
C LEU A 233 22.99 -0.76 25.01
N LEU A 234 21.72 -0.36 25.10
CA LEU A 234 20.88 -0.73 26.23
C LEU A 234 20.49 -2.20 26.12
N ASP A 235 20.66 -2.94 27.22
CA ASP A 235 20.20 -4.32 27.29
C ASP A 235 18.66 -4.39 27.39
N PRO A 236 17.97 -5.17 26.54
CA PRO A 236 16.51 -5.28 26.58
C PRO A 236 15.94 -5.78 27.91
N VAL A 237 16.69 -6.59 28.67
CA VAL A 237 16.22 -7.21 29.92
C VAL A 237 16.73 -6.44 31.12
N ASP A 238 18.04 -6.21 31.21
CA ASP A 238 18.69 -5.63 32.39
C ASP A 238 18.47 -4.12 32.47
N ASP A 239 18.63 -3.40 31.35
CA ASP A 239 18.46 -1.95 31.33
C ASP A 239 17.00 -1.55 31.06
N MET A 240 16.38 -2.13 30.03
CA MET A 240 15.02 -1.76 29.61
C MET A 240 13.91 -2.45 30.42
N GLY A 241 14.25 -3.47 31.22
CA GLY A 241 13.31 -4.14 32.12
C GLY A 241 12.22 -4.95 31.41
N ILE A 242 12.46 -5.43 30.18
CA ILE A 242 11.47 -6.19 29.41
C ILE A 242 11.36 -7.62 29.97
N LYS A 243 10.24 -7.90 30.65
CA LYS A 243 9.96 -9.21 31.28
C LYS A 243 9.16 -10.18 30.39
N ASP A 244 9.14 -9.96 29.08
CA ASP A 244 8.38 -10.79 28.14
C ASP A 244 9.05 -12.17 27.99
N PRO A 245 8.35 -13.28 28.30
CA PRO A 245 8.93 -14.62 28.16
C PRO A 245 9.29 -14.96 26.70
N ALA A 246 8.64 -14.33 25.71
CA ALA A 246 8.98 -14.51 24.31
C ALA A 246 10.37 -13.91 24.00
N LEU A 247 10.67 -12.71 24.49
CA LEU A 247 11.97 -12.08 24.33
C LEU A 247 13.08 -12.92 24.95
N LYS A 248 12.87 -13.44 26.16
CA LYS A 248 13.86 -14.31 26.83
C LYS A 248 14.18 -15.56 26.00
N LYS A 249 13.18 -16.16 25.35
CA LYS A 249 13.39 -17.30 24.42
C LYS A 249 14.17 -16.89 23.18
N VAL A 250 13.96 -15.67 22.66
CA VAL A 250 14.71 -15.14 21.51
C VAL A 250 16.17 -14.91 21.89
N ILE A 251 16.45 -14.30 23.05
CA ILE A 251 17.81 -14.08 23.56
C ILE A 251 18.54 -15.41 23.76
N GLN A 252 17.91 -16.40 24.40
CA GLN A 252 18.50 -17.74 24.56
C GLN A 252 18.83 -18.41 23.21
N LYS A 253 18.01 -18.20 22.19
CA LYS A 253 18.31 -18.67 20.83
C LYS A 253 19.49 -17.94 20.23
N VAL A 254 19.59 -16.61 20.41
CA VAL A 254 20.74 -15.82 19.94
C VAL A 254 22.01 -16.36 20.57
N GLU A 255 22.07 -16.50 21.89
CA GLU A 255 23.22 -17.07 22.61
C GLU A 255 23.59 -18.47 22.08
N ALA A 256 22.60 -19.34 21.88
CA ALA A 256 22.84 -20.68 21.33
C ALA A 256 23.38 -20.64 19.89
N PHE A 257 22.89 -19.75 19.04
CA PHE A 257 23.38 -19.60 17.66
C PHE A 257 24.73 -18.89 17.60
N GLU A 258 25.02 -17.95 18.50
CA GLU A 258 26.34 -17.32 18.67
C GLU A 258 27.36 -18.36 19.10
N HIS A 259 27.06 -19.16 20.12
CA HIS A 259 27.94 -20.26 20.52
C HIS A 259 28.22 -21.21 19.35
N ARG A 260 27.18 -21.60 18.59
CA ARG A 260 27.33 -22.42 17.39
C ARG A 260 28.17 -21.74 16.31
N MET A 261 28.03 -20.42 16.14
CA MET A 261 28.80 -19.63 15.19
C MET A 261 30.28 -19.63 15.57
N TYR A 262 30.62 -19.30 16.81
CA TYR A 262 32.00 -19.27 17.30
C TYR A 262 32.65 -20.65 17.31
N SER A 263 31.90 -21.71 17.61
CA SER A 263 32.39 -23.09 17.56
C SER A 263 32.58 -23.62 16.12
N HIS A 264 32.04 -22.93 15.12
CA HIS A 264 32.08 -23.41 13.74
C HIS A 264 33.49 -23.28 13.16
N PRO A 265 34.05 -24.31 12.49
CA PRO A 265 35.42 -24.27 11.96
C PRO A 265 35.70 -23.06 11.05
N LEU A 266 34.73 -22.67 10.22
CA LEU A 266 34.84 -21.51 9.34
C LEU A 266 34.96 -20.16 10.05
N HIS A 267 34.55 -20.03 11.32
CA HIS A 267 34.60 -18.74 12.02
C HIS A 267 36.04 -18.26 12.22
N SER A 268 36.98 -19.19 12.38
CA SER A 268 38.41 -18.90 12.54
C SER A 268 39.20 -19.02 11.23
N ASP A 269 38.54 -19.28 10.10
CA ASP A 269 39.20 -19.47 8.81
C ASP A 269 39.58 -18.09 8.21
N PRO A 270 40.86 -17.84 7.85
CA PRO A 270 41.28 -16.59 7.23
C PRO A 270 40.60 -16.34 5.86
N ASN A 271 40.09 -17.38 5.19
CA ASN A 271 39.37 -17.25 3.92
C ASN A 271 37.85 -17.12 4.09
N LEU A 272 37.36 -16.96 5.34
CA LEU A 272 35.93 -16.88 5.65
C LEU A 272 35.21 -15.85 4.79
N GLU A 273 35.74 -14.63 4.69
CA GLU A 273 35.06 -13.53 4.00
C GLU A 273 34.87 -13.81 2.49
N ALA A 274 35.90 -14.36 1.84
CA ALA A 274 35.81 -14.69 0.41
C ALA A 274 34.76 -15.79 0.18
N VAL A 275 34.81 -16.86 0.97
CA VAL A 275 33.91 -18.02 0.85
C VAL A 275 32.48 -17.64 1.24
N TYR A 276 32.31 -16.80 2.26
CA TYR A 276 31.02 -16.26 2.68
C TYR A 276 30.41 -15.37 1.59
N SER A 277 31.20 -14.49 0.97
CA SER A 277 30.73 -13.63 -0.13
C SER A 277 30.26 -14.43 -1.36
N LEU A 278 30.91 -15.56 -1.66
CA LEU A 278 30.48 -16.48 -2.72
C LEU A 278 29.15 -17.15 -2.37
N CYS A 279 28.98 -17.59 -1.11
CA CYS A 279 27.73 -18.16 -0.63
C CYS A 279 26.59 -17.14 -0.66
N GLU A 280 26.86 -15.89 -0.27
CA GLU A 280 25.88 -14.80 -0.33
C GLU A 280 25.43 -14.54 -1.78
N LYS A 281 26.37 -14.40 -2.72
CA LYS A 281 26.06 -14.27 -4.15
C LYS A 281 25.23 -15.43 -4.67
N LYS A 282 25.61 -16.67 -4.33
CA LYS A 282 24.90 -17.89 -4.73
C LYS A 282 23.48 -17.93 -4.15
N ALA A 283 23.30 -17.47 -2.90
CA ALA A 283 22.00 -17.38 -2.24
C ALA A 283 21.07 -16.32 -2.86
N VAL A 284 21.61 -15.16 -3.27
CA VAL A 284 20.87 -14.12 -3.99
C VAL A 284 20.38 -14.65 -5.33
N ILE A 285 21.27 -15.25 -6.13
CA ILE A 285 20.89 -15.84 -7.44
C ILE A 285 19.84 -16.94 -7.23
N ALA A 286 19.95 -17.79 -6.21
CA ALA A 286 18.94 -18.79 -5.90
C ALA A 286 17.58 -18.17 -5.50
N ALA A 287 17.57 -17.01 -4.85
CA ALA A 287 16.35 -16.25 -4.59
C ALA A 287 15.75 -15.73 -5.90
N ASP A 288 16.57 -15.17 -6.79
CA ASP A 288 16.15 -14.65 -8.10
C ASP A 288 15.59 -15.77 -9.00
N VAL A 289 16.24 -16.94 -9.05
CA VAL A 289 15.70 -18.13 -9.75
C VAL A 289 14.34 -18.53 -9.19
N ARG A 290 14.18 -18.57 -7.86
CA ARG A 290 12.90 -18.92 -7.23
C ARG A 290 11.81 -17.87 -7.49
N THR A 291 12.17 -16.60 -7.60
CA THR A 291 11.25 -15.51 -7.94
C THR A 291 10.84 -15.60 -9.40
N ALA A 292 11.79 -15.72 -10.33
CA ALA A 292 11.53 -15.87 -11.76
C ALA A 292 10.71 -17.14 -12.07
N LYS A 293 10.99 -18.27 -11.42
CA LYS A 293 10.16 -19.50 -11.54
C LYS A 293 8.73 -19.29 -11.03
N ARG A 294 8.55 -18.51 -9.96
CA ARG A 294 7.21 -18.14 -9.46
C ARG A 294 6.47 -17.23 -10.44
N GLU A 295 7.16 -16.26 -11.03
CA GLU A 295 6.62 -15.41 -12.10
C GLU A 295 6.19 -16.22 -13.32
N LEU A 296 7.05 -17.14 -13.79
CA LEU A 296 6.72 -18.06 -14.88
C LEU A 296 5.46 -18.88 -14.59
N LYS A 297 5.33 -19.41 -13.37
CA LYS A 297 4.13 -20.17 -12.96
C LYS A 297 2.87 -19.29 -12.98
N LYS A 298 2.96 -18.04 -12.50
CA LYS A 298 1.84 -17.07 -12.53
C LYS A 298 1.47 -16.69 -13.96
N ALA A 299 2.46 -16.46 -14.82
CA ALA A 299 2.23 -16.04 -16.20
C ALA A 299 1.68 -17.17 -17.10
N ARG A 300 1.84 -18.45 -16.71
CA ARG A 300 1.19 -19.59 -17.37
C ARG A 300 -0.31 -19.71 -17.07
N THR A 301 -0.77 -19.19 -15.92
CA THR A 301 -2.20 -19.19 -15.60
C THR A 301 -2.92 -18.09 -16.37
N VAL A 302 -4.16 -18.33 -16.81
CA VAL A 302 -5.00 -17.27 -17.37
C VAL A 302 -5.23 -16.24 -16.28
N LEU A 303 -4.65 -15.06 -16.46
CA LEU A 303 -4.68 -13.99 -15.49
C LEU A 303 -6.13 -13.52 -15.33
N GLN A 304 -6.49 -13.12 -14.11
CA GLN A 304 -7.85 -12.71 -13.75
C GLN A 304 -8.92 -13.81 -13.75
N MET A 305 -8.60 -15.08 -14.06
CA MET A 305 -9.56 -16.19 -14.00
C MET A 305 -10.16 -16.38 -12.60
N ASP A 306 -9.34 -16.28 -11.55
CA ASP A 306 -9.82 -16.36 -10.16
C ASP A 306 -10.73 -15.17 -9.82
N LYS A 307 -10.41 -13.97 -10.33
CA LYS A 307 -11.26 -12.79 -10.17
C LYS A 307 -12.61 -12.97 -10.87
N LEU A 308 -12.64 -13.58 -12.07
CA LEU A 308 -13.87 -13.93 -12.77
C LEU A 308 -14.73 -14.89 -11.95
N LYS A 309 -14.14 -15.96 -11.40
CA LYS A 309 -14.86 -16.91 -10.54
C LYS A 309 -15.47 -16.24 -9.32
N CYS A 310 -14.73 -15.35 -8.66
CA CYS A 310 -15.21 -14.60 -7.51
C CYS A 310 -16.35 -13.64 -7.91
N ARG A 311 -16.23 -12.91 -9.04
CA ARG A 311 -17.31 -12.06 -9.57
C ARG A 311 -18.56 -12.86 -9.94
N LYS A 312 -18.42 -14.01 -10.62
CA LYS A 312 -19.55 -14.92 -10.91
C LYS A 312 -20.25 -15.36 -9.62
N ARG A 313 -19.51 -15.66 -8.55
CA ARG A 313 -20.10 -16.00 -7.25
C ARG A 313 -20.93 -14.85 -6.67
N VAL A 314 -20.49 -13.60 -6.80
CA VAL A 314 -21.29 -12.41 -6.39
C VAL A 314 -22.57 -12.32 -7.22
N LEU A 315 -22.46 -12.41 -8.55
CA LEU A 315 -23.62 -12.34 -9.45
C LEU A 315 -24.67 -13.41 -9.12
N ARG A 316 -24.23 -14.63 -8.81
CA ARG A 316 -25.11 -15.74 -8.39
C ARG A 316 -25.77 -15.49 -7.03
N ARG A 317 -25.01 -14.99 -6.04
CA ARG A 317 -25.54 -14.70 -4.69
C ARG A 317 -26.54 -13.56 -4.66
N LEU A 318 -26.36 -12.55 -5.52
CA LEU A 318 -27.27 -11.41 -5.63
C LEU A 318 -28.44 -11.65 -6.61
N GLY A 319 -28.43 -12.78 -7.33
CA GLY A 319 -29.50 -13.19 -8.25
C GLY A 319 -29.46 -12.51 -9.62
N PHE A 320 -28.29 -12.02 -10.05
CA PHE A 320 -28.08 -11.48 -11.41
C PHE A 320 -27.89 -12.60 -12.44
N ALA A 321 -27.39 -13.76 -12.00
CA ALA A 321 -27.24 -14.96 -12.83
C ALA A 321 -27.55 -16.22 -12.02
N SER A 322 -27.99 -17.27 -12.69
CA SER A 322 -28.26 -18.57 -12.09
C SER A 322 -26.96 -19.32 -11.73
N PRO A 323 -27.03 -20.38 -10.91
CA PRO A 323 -25.87 -21.25 -10.65
C PRO A 323 -25.22 -21.85 -11.90
N SER A 324 -25.99 -21.99 -12.98
CA SER A 324 -25.55 -22.49 -14.29
C SER A 324 -25.04 -21.39 -15.23
N ASP A 325 -24.74 -20.20 -14.70
CA ASP A 325 -24.27 -19.03 -15.46
C ASP A 325 -25.27 -18.50 -16.51
N VAL A 326 -26.57 -18.77 -16.32
CA VAL A 326 -27.64 -18.20 -17.17
C VAL A 326 -28.05 -16.84 -16.61
N ILE A 327 -28.14 -15.82 -17.48
CA ILE A 327 -28.51 -14.47 -17.07
C ILE A 327 -29.98 -14.39 -16.60
N GLU A 328 -30.20 -13.80 -15.43
CA GLU A 328 -31.53 -13.59 -14.85
C GLU A 328 -32.07 -12.19 -15.16
N MET A 329 -33.33 -11.91 -14.78
CA MET A 329 -33.95 -10.59 -15.01
C MET A 329 -33.13 -9.43 -14.42
N LYS A 330 -32.62 -9.57 -13.19
CA LYS A 330 -31.69 -8.58 -12.61
C LYS A 330 -30.44 -8.39 -13.46
N GLY A 331 -29.87 -9.48 -13.98
CA GLY A 331 -28.73 -9.43 -14.89
C GLY A 331 -29.02 -8.63 -16.16
N ARG A 332 -30.18 -8.85 -16.78
CA ARG A 332 -30.61 -8.12 -17.99
C ARG A 332 -30.73 -6.61 -17.74
N VAL A 333 -31.27 -6.21 -16.59
CA VAL A 333 -31.33 -4.80 -16.19
C VAL A 333 -29.94 -4.20 -16.03
N ALA A 334 -29.05 -4.89 -15.32
CA ALA A 334 -27.67 -4.43 -15.13
C ALA A 334 -26.88 -4.32 -16.43
N CYS A 335 -27.19 -5.12 -17.47
CA CYS A 335 -26.55 -4.98 -18.77
C CYS A 335 -26.79 -3.61 -19.42
N GLU A 336 -27.90 -2.95 -19.12
CA GLU A 336 -28.25 -1.62 -19.68
C GLU A 336 -27.54 -0.46 -18.98
N ILE A 337 -26.92 -0.72 -17.82
CA ILE A 337 -26.25 0.28 -16.99
C ILE A 337 -24.73 0.20 -17.19
N SER A 338 -24.14 1.27 -17.71
CA SER A 338 -22.69 1.35 -18.01
C SER A 338 -21.99 2.57 -17.41
N SER A 339 -22.74 3.61 -17.07
CA SER A 339 -22.21 4.91 -16.63
C SER A 339 -22.17 5.10 -15.11
N GLY A 340 -22.67 4.11 -14.35
CA GLY A 340 -22.65 4.04 -12.89
C GLY A 340 -22.37 2.61 -12.40
N ASP A 341 -22.53 2.37 -11.10
CA ASP A 341 -22.41 1.01 -10.53
C ASP A 341 -23.65 0.18 -10.88
N GLU A 342 -23.46 -0.75 -11.82
CA GLU A 342 -24.52 -1.58 -12.40
C GLU A 342 -25.19 -2.51 -11.39
N LEU A 343 -24.47 -2.96 -10.36
CA LEU A 343 -25.03 -3.82 -9.33
C LEU A 343 -25.87 -3.00 -8.35
N LEU A 344 -25.32 -1.88 -7.88
CA LEU A 344 -26.00 -1.03 -6.91
C LEU A 344 -27.28 -0.42 -7.48
N LEU A 345 -27.22 0.17 -8.67
CA LEU A 345 -28.39 0.78 -9.30
C LEU A 345 -29.48 -0.25 -9.57
N THR A 346 -29.12 -1.46 -10.00
CA THR A 346 -30.09 -2.54 -10.19
C THR A 346 -30.70 -3.00 -8.86
N GLU A 347 -29.91 -3.19 -7.80
CA GLU A 347 -30.44 -3.53 -6.47
C GLU A 347 -31.39 -2.44 -5.96
N MET A 348 -31.08 -1.16 -6.17
CA MET A 348 -31.97 -0.06 -5.80
C MET A 348 -33.30 -0.09 -6.55
N VAL A 349 -33.30 -0.42 -7.86
CA VAL A 349 -34.53 -0.61 -8.64
C VAL A 349 -35.37 -1.76 -8.09
N PHE A 350 -34.75 -2.93 -7.85
CA PHE A 350 -35.48 -4.12 -7.39
C PHE A 350 -35.91 -4.04 -5.92
N ASN A 351 -35.27 -3.21 -5.10
CA ASN A 351 -35.71 -2.90 -3.74
C ASN A 351 -36.83 -1.84 -3.71
N GLY A 352 -37.25 -1.32 -4.86
CA GLY A 352 -38.31 -0.32 -4.96
C GLY A 352 -37.92 1.07 -4.47
N LEU A 353 -36.63 1.34 -4.23
CA LEU A 353 -36.17 2.62 -3.68
C LEU A 353 -36.63 3.80 -4.54
N PHE A 354 -36.59 3.65 -5.87
CA PHE A 354 -37.00 4.71 -6.79
C PHE A 354 -38.52 4.88 -6.90
N ASN A 355 -39.35 3.95 -6.42
CA ASN A 355 -40.81 4.06 -6.51
C ASN A 355 -41.31 5.15 -5.55
N ASP A 356 -40.78 5.17 -4.32
CA ASP A 356 -41.25 6.04 -3.23
C ASP A 356 -40.69 7.47 -3.28
N LEU A 357 -39.77 7.78 -4.20
CA LEU A 357 -39.21 9.12 -4.35
C LEU A 357 -40.20 10.04 -5.08
N THR A 358 -40.98 10.85 -4.40
CA THR A 358 -41.81 11.86 -5.07
C THR A 358 -40.93 13.00 -5.60
N ALA A 359 -41.16 13.39 -6.86
CA ALA A 359 -40.69 14.66 -7.37
C ALA A 359 -41.48 15.76 -6.65
N SER A 360 -40.78 16.72 -6.06
CA SER A 360 -41.36 17.89 -5.38
C SER A 360 -41.91 17.66 -3.96
N GLU A 361 -41.20 18.23 -2.98
CA GLU A 361 -41.73 19.20 -2.00
C GLU A 361 -40.58 19.68 -1.08
N MET A 362 -40.46 20.98 -0.84
CA MET A 362 -39.46 21.54 0.10
C MET A 362 -40.03 21.59 1.52
N PRO A 363 -39.38 20.89 2.48
CA PRO A 363 -38.58 21.63 3.46
C PRO A 363 -37.22 20.96 3.72
N LYS A 364 -36.16 21.79 3.85
CA LYS A 364 -34.74 21.43 4.08
C LYS A 364 -34.22 20.24 3.23
N LEU A 365 -33.62 20.58 2.08
CA LEU A 365 -32.95 19.69 1.12
C LEU A 365 -32.16 18.52 1.74
N THR A 366 -31.48 18.76 2.85
CA THR A 366 -30.60 17.78 3.50
C THR A 366 -31.35 16.70 4.27
N GLU A 367 -32.56 16.97 4.76
CA GLU A 367 -33.35 16.00 5.54
C GLU A 367 -34.11 15.03 4.62
N THR A 368 -34.62 15.53 3.49
CA THR A 368 -35.33 14.72 2.49
C THR A 368 -34.41 13.76 1.74
N LEU A 369 -33.20 14.20 1.38
CA LEU A 369 -32.20 13.39 0.68
C LEU A 369 -31.42 12.43 1.60
N ALA A 370 -31.50 12.61 2.92
CA ALA A 370 -30.81 11.76 3.88
C ALA A 370 -31.34 10.32 3.89
N ALA A 371 -32.66 10.12 3.78
CA ALA A 371 -33.25 8.78 3.80
C ALA A 371 -32.88 7.97 2.54
N PRO A 372 -33.02 8.48 1.31
CA PRO A 372 -32.56 7.79 0.10
C PRO A 372 -31.05 7.51 0.11
N LEU A 373 -30.24 8.44 0.62
CA LEU A 373 -28.79 8.25 0.75
C LEU A 373 -28.47 7.10 1.71
N ARG A 374 -29.15 7.01 2.86
CA ARG A 374 -28.96 5.91 3.82
C ARG A 374 -29.34 4.55 3.21
N GLN A 375 -30.47 4.47 2.52
CA GLN A 375 -30.88 3.23 1.85
C GLN A 375 -29.90 2.81 0.75
N MET A 376 -29.39 3.76 -0.03
CA MET A 376 -28.33 3.50 -1.02
C MET A 376 -27.06 2.96 -0.33
N GLN A 377 -26.65 3.56 0.80
CA GLN A 377 -25.49 3.10 1.57
C GLN A 377 -25.71 1.69 2.14
N GLU A 378 -26.91 1.35 2.62
CA GLU A 378 -27.24 0.01 3.09
C GLU A 378 -27.17 -1.05 1.97
N CYS A 379 -27.68 -0.71 0.78
CA CYS A 379 -27.53 -1.55 -0.42
C CYS A 379 -26.04 -1.76 -0.77
N ALA A 380 -25.26 -0.68 -0.77
CA ALA A 380 -23.83 -0.73 -1.06
C ALA A 380 -23.06 -1.59 -0.03
N LYS A 381 -23.38 -1.46 1.27
CA LYS A 381 -22.83 -2.31 2.34
C LYS A 381 -23.12 -3.78 2.09
N ARG A 382 -24.35 -4.12 1.72
CA ARG A 382 -24.74 -5.50 1.39
C ARG A 382 -23.92 -6.05 0.22
N ILE A 383 -23.74 -5.27 -0.85
CA ILE A 383 -22.93 -5.67 -2.01
C ILE A 383 -21.46 -5.86 -1.62
N ALA A 384 -20.89 -4.94 -0.84
CA ALA A 384 -19.52 -5.05 -0.35
C ALA A 384 -19.31 -6.31 0.48
N LYS A 385 -20.22 -6.60 1.43
CA LYS A 385 -20.18 -7.80 2.25
C LYS A 385 -20.27 -9.09 1.42
N VAL A 386 -21.19 -9.15 0.46
CA VAL A 386 -21.32 -10.31 -0.44
C VAL A 386 -20.06 -10.48 -1.31
N SER A 387 -19.43 -9.37 -1.70
CA SER A 387 -18.18 -9.37 -2.47
C SER A 387 -17.00 -9.89 -1.64
N ALA A 388 -16.89 -9.46 -0.39
CA ALA A 388 -15.89 -9.94 0.56
C ALA A 388 -16.05 -11.45 0.84
N ASP A 389 -17.27 -11.91 1.13
CA ASP A 389 -17.58 -13.35 1.28
C ASP A 389 -17.22 -14.17 0.04
N ALA A 390 -17.32 -13.53 -1.14
CA ALA A 390 -16.97 -14.16 -2.41
C ALA A 390 -15.45 -14.21 -2.66
N LYS A 391 -14.63 -13.74 -1.71
CA LYS A 391 -13.16 -13.64 -1.78
C LYS A 391 -12.65 -12.58 -2.76
N LEU A 392 -13.43 -11.54 -3.02
CA LEU A 392 -12.91 -10.33 -3.67
C LEU A 392 -12.25 -9.43 -2.63
N GLU A 393 -11.14 -8.80 -3.01
CA GLU A 393 -10.45 -7.78 -2.22
C GLU A 393 -11.25 -6.47 -2.30
N VAL A 394 -12.36 -6.42 -1.55
CA VAL A 394 -13.21 -5.24 -1.43
C VAL A 394 -13.25 -4.86 0.04
N ASP A 395 -12.73 -3.66 0.33
CA ASP A 395 -12.90 -3.03 1.62
C ASP A 395 -14.24 -2.27 1.64
N GLU A 396 -15.03 -2.48 2.68
CA GLU A 396 -16.40 -1.93 2.78
C GLU A 396 -16.37 -0.40 2.79
N GLU A 397 -15.47 0.20 3.57
CA GLU A 397 -15.34 1.65 3.67
C GLU A 397 -14.89 2.25 2.33
N THR A 398 -13.89 1.65 1.70
CA THR A 398 -13.39 2.07 0.39
C THR A 398 -14.49 2.00 -0.67
N TYR A 399 -15.33 0.97 -0.67
CA TYR A 399 -16.45 0.87 -1.61
C TYR A 399 -17.51 1.94 -1.36
N LEU A 400 -17.91 2.17 -0.11
CA LEU A 400 -18.87 3.23 0.24
C LEU A 400 -18.36 4.62 -0.11
N ASN A 401 -17.08 4.89 0.12
CA ASN A 401 -16.46 6.18 -0.15
C ASN A 401 -16.35 6.52 -1.66
N GLN A 402 -16.68 5.59 -2.56
CA GLN A 402 -16.82 5.86 -3.99
C GLN A 402 -18.05 6.74 -4.28
N PHE A 403 -19.09 6.63 -3.46
CA PHE A 403 -20.34 7.36 -3.63
C PHE A 403 -20.31 8.67 -2.83
N LYS A 404 -20.06 9.78 -3.55
CA LYS A 404 -19.85 11.10 -2.97
C LYS A 404 -21.15 11.93 -2.98
N PRO A 405 -21.76 12.24 -1.82
CA PRO A 405 -23.02 12.98 -1.76
C PRO A 405 -22.88 14.51 -1.95
N HIS A 406 -21.68 15.03 -2.17
CA HIS A 406 -21.36 16.47 -2.16
C HIS A 406 -22.16 17.33 -3.14
N LEU A 407 -22.68 16.76 -4.23
CA LEU A 407 -23.46 17.47 -5.23
C LEU A 407 -24.97 17.16 -5.17
N MET A 408 -25.43 16.41 -4.16
CA MET A 408 -26.85 16.04 -4.05
C MET A 408 -27.75 17.28 -3.97
N ASP A 409 -27.43 18.23 -3.10
CA ASP A 409 -28.21 19.45 -2.94
C ASP A 409 -28.18 20.35 -4.19
N VAL A 410 -27.04 20.37 -4.88
CA VAL A 410 -26.82 21.12 -6.13
C VAL A 410 -27.70 20.57 -7.26
N VAL A 411 -27.69 19.24 -7.46
CA VAL A 411 -28.49 18.56 -8.48
C VAL A 411 -29.98 18.72 -8.17
N PHE A 412 -30.38 18.56 -6.91
CA PHE A 412 -31.77 18.72 -6.50
C PHE A 412 -32.28 20.15 -6.70
N ALA A 413 -31.49 21.17 -6.34
CA ALA A 413 -31.85 22.57 -6.58
C ALA A 413 -32.00 22.86 -8.08
N TRP A 414 -31.11 22.31 -8.91
CA TRP A 414 -31.20 22.42 -10.37
C TRP A 414 -32.49 21.80 -10.91
N ALA A 415 -32.82 20.57 -10.49
CA ALA A 415 -34.05 19.88 -10.90
C ALA A 415 -35.33 20.64 -10.51
N ASN A 416 -35.30 21.41 -9.43
CA ASN A 416 -36.40 22.28 -9.00
C ASN A 416 -36.39 23.69 -9.64
N GLY A 417 -35.61 23.88 -10.71
CA GLY A 417 -35.64 25.12 -11.51
C GLY A 417 -34.71 26.24 -11.04
N ALA A 418 -33.75 25.96 -10.14
CA ALA A 418 -32.74 26.96 -9.78
C ALA A 418 -31.86 27.34 -10.99
N THR A 419 -31.47 28.61 -11.08
CA THR A 419 -30.57 29.09 -12.13
C THR A 419 -29.15 28.56 -11.93
N PHE A 420 -28.38 28.45 -13.01
CA PHE A 420 -26.99 27.96 -12.94
C PHE A 420 -26.14 28.80 -11.98
N ALA A 421 -26.32 30.12 -11.99
CA ALA A 421 -25.62 31.04 -11.10
C ALA A 421 -25.95 30.84 -9.61
N GLN A 422 -27.15 30.34 -9.28
CA GLN A 422 -27.52 30.02 -7.89
C GLN A 422 -26.83 28.73 -7.44
N ILE A 423 -26.86 27.67 -8.23
CA ILE A 423 -26.26 26.39 -7.85
C ILE A 423 -24.73 26.45 -7.76
N CYS A 424 -24.07 27.29 -8.57
CA CYS A 424 -22.62 27.53 -8.46
C CYS A 424 -22.22 28.17 -7.11
N LYS A 425 -23.14 28.84 -6.42
CA LYS A 425 -22.87 29.43 -5.09
C LYS A 425 -23.07 28.41 -3.95
N MET A 426 -23.66 27.25 -4.22
CA MET A 426 -23.95 26.23 -3.22
C MET A 426 -22.76 25.29 -2.96
N THR A 427 -21.73 25.31 -3.81
CA THR A 427 -20.57 24.42 -3.74
C THR A 427 -19.30 25.16 -4.17
N ASP A 428 -18.15 24.67 -3.70
CA ASP A 428 -16.80 25.10 -4.08
C ASP A 428 -16.29 24.40 -5.35
N VAL A 429 -17.06 23.47 -5.91
CA VAL A 429 -16.71 22.75 -7.15
C VAL A 429 -16.80 23.67 -8.36
N PHE A 430 -15.76 23.65 -9.21
CA PHE A 430 -15.72 24.41 -10.46
C PHE A 430 -16.92 24.12 -11.38
N GLU A 431 -17.42 25.16 -12.05
CA GLU A 431 -18.60 25.17 -12.89
C GLU A 431 -18.54 24.11 -14.01
N GLY A 432 -17.37 23.96 -14.64
CA GLY A 432 -17.14 22.96 -15.68
C GLY A 432 -17.27 21.51 -15.16
N SER A 433 -16.97 21.29 -13.88
CA SER A 433 -17.11 19.98 -13.24
C SER A 433 -18.57 19.69 -12.87
N ILE A 434 -19.33 20.72 -12.47
CA ILE A 434 -20.79 20.63 -12.28
C ILE A 434 -21.46 20.24 -13.60
N ILE A 435 -21.18 20.96 -14.70
CA ILE A 435 -21.75 20.65 -16.03
C ILE A 435 -21.42 19.22 -16.47
N ARG A 436 -20.17 18.76 -16.27
CA ARG A 436 -19.77 17.40 -16.60
C ARG A 436 -20.53 16.36 -15.76
N CYS A 437 -20.75 16.63 -14.47
CA CYS A 437 -21.54 15.78 -13.60
C CYS A 437 -22.99 15.67 -14.08
N MET A 438 -23.63 16.79 -14.43
CA MET A 438 -25.01 16.82 -14.93
C MET A 438 -25.16 16.06 -16.25
N ARG A 439 -24.23 16.21 -17.20
CA ARG A 439 -24.23 15.44 -18.46
C ARG A 439 -24.06 13.93 -18.22
N ARG A 440 -23.24 13.53 -17.25
CA ARG A 440 -23.10 12.12 -16.87
C ARG A 440 -24.35 11.59 -16.18
N LEU A 441 -25.01 12.42 -15.35
CA LEU A 441 -26.28 12.07 -14.72
C LEU A 441 -27.37 11.84 -15.77
N GLU A 442 -27.48 12.71 -16.77
CA GLU A 442 -28.41 12.55 -17.89
C GLU A 442 -28.20 11.21 -18.62
N GLU A 443 -26.94 10.83 -18.85
CA GLU A 443 -26.59 9.53 -19.46
C GLU A 443 -26.99 8.35 -18.56
N VAL A 444 -26.78 8.46 -17.24
CA VAL A 444 -27.26 7.45 -16.28
C VAL A 444 -28.78 7.35 -16.31
N LEU A 445 -29.51 8.47 -16.28
CA LEU A 445 -30.99 8.46 -16.36
C LEU A 445 -31.48 7.80 -17.65
N ARG A 446 -30.82 8.07 -18.79
CA ARG A 446 -31.13 7.41 -20.07
C ARG A 446 -30.96 5.89 -19.99
N GLN A 447 -29.89 5.42 -19.35
CA GLN A 447 -29.66 3.99 -19.11
C GLN A 447 -30.69 3.39 -18.14
N MET A 448 -31.08 4.16 -17.12
CA MET A 448 -32.12 3.75 -16.17
C MET A 448 -33.50 3.63 -16.83
N CYS A 449 -33.83 4.49 -17.81
CA CYS A 449 -35.04 4.32 -18.65
C CYS A 449 -35.00 2.98 -19.40
N SER A 450 -33.89 2.66 -20.08
CA SER A 450 -33.73 1.39 -20.79
C SER A 450 -33.82 0.18 -19.85
N ALA A 451 -33.24 0.29 -18.66
CA ALA A 451 -33.33 -0.69 -17.59
C ALA A 451 -34.77 -0.91 -17.09
N ALA A 452 -35.53 0.17 -16.85
CA ALA A 452 -36.94 0.10 -16.45
C ALA A 452 -37.82 -0.54 -17.54
N LYS A 453 -37.55 -0.20 -18.81
CA LYS A 453 -38.19 -0.82 -19.97
C LYS A 453 -37.91 -2.33 -20.04
N ALA A 454 -36.69 -2.76 -19.71
CA ALA A 454 -36.31 -4.18 -19.73
C ALA A 454 -37.07 -5.04 -18.69
N ILE A 455 -37.59 -4.44 -17.61
CA ILE A 455 -38.47 -5.11 -16.63
C ILE A 455 -39.96 -4.85 -16.86
N GLY A 456 -40.32 -4.07 -17.89
CA GLY A 456 -41.71 -3.72 -18.18
C GLY A 456 -42.35 -2.77 -17.17
N ASN A 457 -41.55 -2.02 -16.40
CA ASN A 457 -42.06 -1.03 -15.45
C ASN A 457 -42.15 0.34 -16.15
N THR A 458 -43.30 0.60 -16.76
CA THR A 458 -43.59 1.85 -17.48
C THR A 458 -43.66 3.06 -16.57
N GLU A 459 -44.05 2.90 -15.30
CA GLU A 459 -44.07 3.99 -14.32
C GLU A 459 -42.65 4.49 -14.03
N LEU A 460 -41.70 3.59 -13.78
CA LEU A 460 -40.29 3.94 -13.60
C LEU A 460 -39.66 4.48 -14.89
N GLU A 461 -40.02 3.94 -16.05
CA GLU A 461 -39.55 4.44 -17.34
C GLU A 461 -39.94 5.91 -17.54
N ASN A 462 -41.22 6.23 -17.32
CA ASN A 462 -41.74 7.60 -17.43
C ASN A 462 -41.10 8.52 -16.40
N LYS A 463 -40.97 8.07 -15.14
CA LYS A 463 -40.34 8.84 -14.07
C LYS A 463 -38.90 9.24 -14.40
N PHE A 464 -38.08 8.29 -14.85
CA PHE A 464 -36.70 8.60 -15.25
C PHE A 464 -36.65 9.45 -16.53
N ALA A 465 -37.64 9.35 -17.41
CA ALA A 465 -37.72 10.16 -18.62
C ALA A 465 -38.12 11.62 -18.32
N GLU A 466 -39.03 11.83 -17.37
CA GLU A 466 -39.46 13.16 -16.90
C GLU A 466 -38.33 13.88 -16.18
N GLU A 467 -37.64 13.21 -15.24
CA GLU A 467 -36.49 13.78 -14.50
C GLU A 467 -35.27 14.09 -15.37
N ARG A 468 -35.25 13.63 -16.62
CA ARG A 468 -34.16 13.90 -17.57
C ARG A 468 -34.33 15.24 -18.29
N VAL A 469 -35.58 15.71 -18.45
CA VAL A 469 -35.93 16.94 -19.20
C VAL A 469 -35.90 18.13 -18.25
#